data_AF-A0A1V6K988-F1
#
_entry.id   AF-A0A1V6K988-F1
#
_cell.length_a   1.000
_cell.length_b   1.000
_cell.length_c   1.000
_cell.angle_alpha   90.00
_cell.angle_beta   90.00
_cell.angle_gamma   90.00
#
_symmetry.space_group_name_H-M   'P 1'
#
loop_
_entity.id
_entity.type
_entity.pdbx_description
1 polymer ?
#
loop_
_entity_poly.entity_id
_entity_poly.type
_entity_poly.pdbx_seq_one_letter_code
_entity_poly.pdbx_strand_id
1 'polypeptide(L)' 'MKGFRIGDAAISEKHCGFIVNLGSATAKDVFQLIKHIQKVVYERYGVHLQTEIRILGEI' A
#
# COMPACT_ATOMS: atom_id res chain seq x y z
N MET A 1 -4.84 6.72 -7.79
CA MET A 1 -3.69 6.57 -6.87
C MET A 1 -2.47 5.90 -7.51
N LYS A 2 -2.49 5.58 -8.82
CA LYS A 2 -1.32 5.02 -9.52
C LYS A 2 -0.08 5.90 -9.29
N GLY A 3 1.06 5.29 -9.01
CA GLY A 3 2.32 5.99 -8.78
C GLY A 3 2.49 6.61 -7.38
N PHE A 4 1.48 6.59 -6.51
CA PHE A 4 1.65 7.06 -5.13
C PHE A 4 2.65 6.18 -4.37
N ARG A 5 3.50 6.80 -3.54
CA ARG A 5 4.68 6.17 -2.95
C ARG A 5 4.89 6.62 -1.50
N ILE A 6 5.42 5.72 -0.67
CA ILE A 6 5.96 5.98 0.66
C ILE A 6 7.31 5.24 0.77
N GLY A 7 8.37 5.94 1.18
CA GLY A 7 9.73 5.37 1.12
C GLY A 7 10.04 4.90 -0.30
N ASP A 8 10.42 3.64 -0.47
CA ASP A 8 10.63 3.01 -1.78
C ASP A 8 9.47 2.10 -2.23
N ALA A 9 8.38 2.01 -1.45
CA ALA A 9 7.17 1.28 -1.81
C ALA A 9 6.19 2.16 -2.60
N ALA A 10 5.71 1.69 -3.75
CA ALA A 10 4.80 2.46 -4.61
C ALA A 10 3.64 1.63 -5.17
N ILE A 11 2.53 2.27 -5.51
CA ILE A 11 1.42 1.65 -6.24
C ILE A 11 1.81 1.55 -7.72
N SER A 12 1.77 0.34 -8.27
CA SER A 12 2.10 0.08 -9.67
C SER A 12 1.28 0.95 -10.62
N GLU A 13 1.96 1.57 -11.59
CA GLU A 13 1.30 2.36 -12.64
C GLU A 13 0.50 1.49 -13.61
N LYS A 14 0.91 0.23 -13.78
CA LYS A 14 0.24 -0.74 -14.65
C LYS A 14 -1.06 -1.23 -14.03
N HIS A 15 -1.04 -1.61 -12.76
CA HIS A 15 -2.21 -2.19 -12.07
C HIS A 15 -2.28 -1.79 -10.59
N CYS A 16 -3.34 -1.09 -10.19
CA CYS A 16 -3.47 -0.48 -8.85
C CYS A 16 -3.50 -1.49 -7.69
N GLY A 17 -3.79 -2.76 -7.96
CA GLY A 17 -3.77 -3.83 -6.95
C GLY A 17 -2.37 -4.30 -6.54
N PHE A 18 -1.31 -3.80 -7.19
CA PHE A 18 0.07 -4.19 -6.87
C PHE A 18 0.82 -3.04 -6.20
N ILE A 19 1.52 -3.39 -5.12
CA ILE A 19 2.59 -2.57 -4.54
C ILE A 19 3.90 -3.09 -5.12
N VAL A 20 4.74 -2.18 -5.61
CA VAL A 20 6.07 -2.46 -6.16
C VAL A 20 7.14 -1.85 -5.26
N ASN A 21 8.24 -2.58 -5.10
CA ASN A 21 9.46 -2.07 -4.48
C ASN A 21 10.32 -1.43 -5.57
N LEU A 22 10.66 -0.15 -5.42
CA LEU A 22 11.49 0.61 -6.37
C LEU A 22 13.00 0.49 -6.11
N GLY A 23 13.40 -0.28 -5.09
CA GLY A 23 14.78 -0.58 -4.77
C GLY A 23 14.91 -1.03 -3.31
N SER A 24 14.72 -0.09 -2.38
CA SER A 24 15.02 -0.26 -0.96
C SER A 24 13.78 -0.24 -0.06
N ALA A 25 12.61 -0.65 -0.58
CA ALA A 25 11.37 -0.59 0.20
C ALA A 25 11.45 -1.51 1.42
N THR A 26 11.16 -0.95 2.59
CA THR A 26 11.07 -1.71 3.84
C THR A 26 9.67 -2.27 4.04
N ALA A 27 9.52 -3.27 4.91
CA ALA A 27 8.21 -3.77 5.31
C ALA A 27 7.32 -2.65 5.90
N LYS A 28 7.94 -1.73 6.64
CA LYS A 28 7.28 -0.54 7.18
C LYS A 28 6.73 0.38 6.10
N ASP A 29 7.49 0.62 5.03
CA ASP A 29 7.02 1.43 3.89
C ASP A 29 5.79 0.82 3.23
N VAL A 30 5.83 -0.49 2.98
CA VAL A 30 4.71 -1.24 2.40
C VAL A 30 3.49 -1.18 3.32
N PHE A 31 3.68 -1.35 4.62
CA PHE A 31 2.58 -1.28 5.59
C PHE A 31 1.96 0.10 5.68
N GLN A 32 2.77 1.15 5.73
CA GLN A 32 2.28 2.53 5.72
C GLN A 32 1.52 2.84 4.43
N LEU A 33 2.01 2.35 3.29
CA LEU A 33 1.33 2.51 2.01
C LEU A 33 -0.04 1.83 2.00
N ILE A 34 -0.13 0.60 2.51
CA ILE A 34 -1.40 -0.12 2.68
C ILE A 34 -2.37 0.68 3.56
N LYS A 35 -1.91 1.16 4.73
CA LYS A 35 -2.74 1.95 5.65
C LYS A 35 -3.24 3.24 5.00
N HIS A 36 -2.40 3.90 4.23
CA HIS A 36 -2.79 5.09 3.47
C HIS A 36 -3.88 4.75 2.44
N ILE A 37 -3.72 3.68 1.66
CA ILE A 37 -4.72 3.24 0.67
C ILE A 37 -6.05 2.93 1.35
N GLN A 38 -6.04 2.17 2.44
CA GLN A 38 -7.24 1.84 3.22
C GLN A 38 -7.97 3.10 3.70
N LYS A 39 -7.22 4.06 4.26
CA LYS A 39 -7.77 5.34 4.73
C LYS A 39 -8.42 6.12 3.58
N VAL A 40 -7.71 6.31 2.47
CA VAL A 40 -8.21 7.08 1.33
C VAL A 40 -9.45 6.44 0.71
N VAL A 41 -9.48 5.11 0.60
CA VAL A 41 -10.63 4.40 0.05
C VAL A 41 -11.84 4.50 0.98
N TYR A 42 -11.63 4.38 2.29
CA TYR A 42 -12.70 4.57 3.26
C TYR A 42 -13.24 6.00 3.22
N GLU A 43 -12.39 7.02 3.23
CA GLU A 43 -12.80 8.43 3.16
C GLU A 43 -13.58 8.77 1.89
N ARG A 44 -13.20 8.16 0.76
CA ARG A 44 -13.75 8.51 -0.55
C ARG A 44 -14.98 7.68 -0.94
N TYR A 45 -15.08 6.44 -0.46
CA TYR A 45 -16.11 5.50 -0.88
C TYR A 45 -16.88 4.86 0.28
N GLY A 46 -16.50 5.10 1.54
CA GLY A 46 -17.12 4.49 2.72
C GLY A 46 -16.86 2.99 2.86
N VAL A 47 -15.88 2.43 2.12
CA VAL A 47 -15.58 1.00 2.08
C VAL A 47 -14.32 0.69 2.87
N HIS A 48 -14.38 -0.33 3.73
CA HIS A 48 -13.22 -0.87 4.42
C HIS A 48 -12.55 -1.95 3.58
N LEU A 49 -11.36 -1.65 3.05
CA LEU A 49 -10.55 -2.63 2.34
C LEU A 49 -9.82 -3.56 3.30
N GLN A 50 -9.94 -4.87 3.07
CA GLN A 50 -9.14 -5.89 3.72
C GLN A 50 -7.94 -6.26 2.86
N THR A 51 -6.78 -6.46 3.49
CA THR A 51 -5.59 -6.96 2.80
C THR A 51 -5.66 -8.47 2.65
N GLU A 52 -5.43 -8.98 1.44
CA GLU A 52 -5.32 -10.42 1.18
C GLU A 52 -4.01 -11.00 1.73
N ILE A 53 -2.94 -10.22 1.68
CA ILE A 53 -1.61 -10.65 2.14
C ILE A 53 -1.56 -10.84 3.65
N ARG A 54 -0.77 -11.82 4.09
CA ARG A 54 -0.43 -12.00 5.50
C ARG A 54 0.85 -11.24 5.81
N ILE A 55 0.83 -10.53 6.93
CA ILE A 55 2.00 -9.87 7.49
C ILE A 55 2.56 -10.81 8.56
N LEU A 56 3.85 -11.13 8.45
CA LEU A 56 4.56 -11.98 9.41
C LEU A 56 5.62 -11.15 10.14
N GLY A 57 5.75 -11.36 11.45
CA GLY A 57 6.66 -10.60 12.29
C GLY A 57 6.10 -9.27 12.78
N GLU A 58 6.96 -8.50 13.47
CA GLU A 58 6.65 -7.15 13.95
C GLU A 58 7.11 -6.10 12.93
N ILE A 59 6.40 -4.97 12.85
CA ILE A 59 6.67 -3.86 11.92
C ILE A 59 7.27 -2.67 12.64
#